data_AF-A0A8T7C1M8-F1
#
_entry.id   AF-A0A8T7C1M8-F1
#
_cell.length_a   1.000
_cell.length_b   1.000
_cell.length_c   1.000
_cell.angle_alpha   90.00
_cell.angle_beta   90.00
_cell.angle_gamma   90.00
#
_symmetry.space_group_name_H-M   'P 1'
#
loop_
_entity.id
_entity.type
_entity.pdbx_description
1 polymer ?
#
loop_
_entity_poly.entity_id
_entity_poly.type
_entity_poly.pdbx_seq_one_letter_code
_entity_poly.pdbx_strand_id
1 'polypeptide(L)'
;MSSINTNLYFIDELLIKAGRLFVFVAIFAGIAIVQKSNGDVFSIRSVVLLTAIAIVPLVTLALGYAVRRREKRIVNIHRLVKQRGELPVPDLVRMTGFDRRQLRSAVALLNKKSVAGLIWDETTDSLRSFSLGPRKTLTHSQRCGSCGASVNVEVSTLSRAPELACPYCSGALDSRAISKLQNELHLQEGYQLHRKAPQAFSSRPAPHGKPFNWVLFLLLMMFAWPLGIIYAIRYAKSARHLEDLLQRDRFDSHRRF
;
A
#
# COMPACT_ATOMS: atom_id res chain seq x y z
N MET A 1 -7.08 -1.33 -17.39
CA MET A 1 -6.36 -1.72 -16.16
C MET A 1 -5.29 -0.68 -15.88
N SER A 2 -5.48 0.25 -14.94
CA SER A 2 -4.39 1.13 -14.52
C SER A 2 -3.36 0.29 -13.76
N SER A 3 -2.17 0.11 -14.34
CA SER A 3 -1.03 -0.41 -13.59
C SER A 3 -0.72 0.63 -12.53
N ILE A 4 -1.02 0.30 -11.27
CA ILE A 4 -0.62 1.05 -10.10
C ILE A 4 0.91 0.94 -10.06
N ASN A 5 1.59 1.83 -10.80
CA ASN A 5 3.03 2.09 -10.72
C ASN A 5 3.32 3.00 -9.53
N THR A 6 2.50 2.93 -8.48
CA THR A 6 2.74 3.66 -7.24
C THR A 6 3.79 2.87 -6.48
N ASN A 7 5.04 3.28 -6.68
CA ASN A 7 6.16 2.90 -5.82
C ASN A 7 5.74 3.27 -4.39
N LEU A 8 5.33 2.27 -3.59
CA LEU A 8 4.77 2.46 -2.26
C LEU A 8 5.83 3.07 -1.33
N TYR A 9 7.09 2.76 -1.62
CA TYR A 9 8.27 3.27 -0.94
C TYR A 9 9.26 3.93 -1.90
N PHE A 10 9.05 5.19 -2.30
CA PHE A 10 10.07 5.98 -3.02
C PHE A 10 11.51 5.87 -2.44
N ILE A 11 11.61 5.64 -1.14
CA ILE A 11 12.86 5.45 -0.38
C ILE A 11 13.67 4.25 -0.90
N ASP A 12 13.04 3.20 -1.43
CA ASP A 12 13.73 1.99 -1.86
C ASP A 12 14.56 2.21 -3.13
N GLU A 13 13.98 2.90 -4.11
CA GLU A 13 14.59 3.26 -5.36
C GLU A 13 15.74 4.24 -5.12
N LEU A 14 15.56 5.16 -4.16
CA LEU A 14 16.62 6.03 -3.68
C LEU A 14 17.77 5.24 -3.04
N LEU A 15 17.48 4.28 -2.15
CA LEU A 15 18.51 3.45 -1.49
C LEU A 15 19.30 2.62 -2.50
N ILE A 16 18.62 2.01 -3.47
CA ILE A 16 19.28 1.17 -4.48
C ILE A 16 20.13 2.05 -5.41
N LYS A 17 19.62 3.20 -5.86
CA LYS A 17 20.38 4.15 -6.70
C LYS A 17 21.59 4.72 -5.93
N ALA A 18 21.40 5.15 -4.69
CA ALA A 18 22.47 5.64 -3.83
C ALA A 18 23.51 4.56 -3.54
N GLY A 19 23.07 3.33 -3.22
CA GLY A 19 23.96 2.19 -3.01
C GLY A 19 24.82 1.89 -4.23
N ARG A 20 24.25 1.92 -5.44
CA ARG A 20 25.02 1.77 -6.69
C ARG A 20 26.04 2.89 -6.87
N LEU A 21 25.64 4.14 -6.64
CA LEU A 21 26.55 5.28 -6.71
C LEU A 21 27.71 5.13 -5.72
N PHE A 22 27.44 4.71 -4.49
CA PHE A 22 28.48 4.48 -3.48
C PHE A 22 29.41 3.32 -3.84
N VAL A 23 28.93 2.25 -4.50
CA VAL A 23 29.81 1.20 -5.03
C VAL A 23 30.78 1.79 -6.07
N PHE A 24 30.30 2.62 -6.99
CA PHE A 24 31.17 3.28 -7.97
C PHE A 24 32.22 4.16 -7.29
N VAL A 25 31.80 5.02 -6.35
CA VAL A 25 32.72 5.87 -5.59
C VAL A 25 33.75 5.04 -4.81
N ALA A 26 33.34 3.92 -4.21
CA ALA A 26 34.23 3.01 -3.50
C ALA A 26 35.29 2.38 -4.43
N ILE A 27 34.90 1.99 -5.64
CA ILE A 27 35.83 1.43 -6.64
C ILE A 27 36.85 2.51 -7.07
N PHE A 28 36.40 3.71 -7.40
CA PHE A 28 37.29 4.81 -7.79
C PHE A 28 38.25 5.21 -6.66
N ALA A 29 37.75 5.31 -5.42
CA ALA A 29 38.57 5.57 -4.25
C ALA A 29 39.60 4.44 -4.03
N GLY A 30 39.18 3.19 -4.22
CA GLY A 30 40.06 2.03 -4.16
C GLY A 30 41.21 2.11 -5.15
N ILE A 31 40.90 2.37 -6.43
CA ILE A 31 41.91 2.53 -7.49
C ILE A 31 42.86 3.69 -7.17
N ALA A 32 42.35 4.84 -6.73
CA ALA A 32 43.17 5.99 -6.39
C ALA A 32 44.13 5.72 -5.22
N ILE A 33 43.69 4.96 -4.21
CA ILE A 33 44.55 4.57 -3.07
C ILE A 33 45.65 3.61 -3.54
N VAL A 34 45.31 2.62 -4.37
CA VAL A 34 46.28 1.65 -4.91
C VAL A 34 47.32 2.34 -5.81
N GLN A 35 46.90 3.28 -6.67
CA GLN A 35 47.83 4.04 -7.52
C GLN A 35 48.76 4.94 -6.71
N LYS A 36 48.27 5.52 -5.59
CA LYS A 36 49.09 6.36 -4.72
C LYS A 36 50.12 5.54 -3.93
N SER A 37 49.88 4.26 -3.70
CA SER A 37 50.75 3.43 -2.87
C SER A 37 51.97 2.85 -3.61
N ASN A 38 52.32 3.35 -4.81
CA ASN A 38 53.45 2.93 -5.68
C ASN A 38 54.65 2.29 -4.92
N GLY A 39 54.56 0.99 -4.63
CA GLY A 39 55.61 0.18 -3.99
C GLY A 39 55.68 0.19 -2.46
N ASP A 40 54.89 1.00 -1.75
CA ASP A 40 54.94 1.10 -0.29
C ASP A 40 53.99 0.09 0.38
N VAL A 41 54.42 -0.50 1.51
CA VAL A 41 53.62 -1.50 2.25
C VAL A 41 52.31 -0.86 2.70
N PHE A 42 51.16 -1.46 2.34
CA PHE A 42 49.85 -0.96 2.75
C PHE A 42 49.78 -0.77 4.27
N SER A 43 49.70 0.48 4.71
CA SER A 43 49.48 0.79 6.12
C SER A 43 48.15 0.18 6.59
N ILE A 44 48.11 -0.36 7.80
CA ILE A 44 46.88 -0.89 8.41
C ILE A 44 45.73 0.14 8.33
N ARG A 45 46.06 1.44 8.40
CA ARG A 45 45.08 2.53 8.25
C ARG A 45 44.41 2.57 6.87
N SER A 46 45.14 2.34 5.78
CA SER A 46 44.55 2.34 4.43
C SER A 46 43.67 1.10 4.19
N VAL A 47 44.04 -0.04 4.77
CA VAL A 47 43.22 -1.26 4.74
C VAL A 47 41.91 -1.08 5.51
N VAL A 48 41.97 -0.49 6.71
CA VAL A 48 40.76 -0.17 7.51
C VAL A 48 39.87 0.84 6.79
N LEU A 49 40.45 1.84 6.12
CA LEU A 49 39.68 2.82 5.35
C LEU A 49 38.99 2.18 4.14
N LEU A 50 39.71 1.37 3.36
CA LEU A 50 39.17 0.66 2.19
C LEU A 50 38.04 -0.30 2.58
N THR A 51 38.22 -1.05 3.66
CA THR A 51 37.18 -1.97 4.17
C THR A 51 35.95 -1.20 4.63
N ALA A 52 36.11 -0.09 5.36
CA ALA A 52 34.97 0.76 5.75
C ALA A 52 34.22 1.31 4.52
N ILE A 53 34.95 1.81 3.51
CA ILE A 53 34.38 2.33 2.26
C ILE A 53 33.64 1.24 1.49
N ALA A 54 34.11 -0.01 1.50
CA ALA A 54 33.47 -1.13 0.81
C ALA A 54 32.22 -1.66 1.54
N ILE A 55 32.20 -1.65 2.88
CA ILE A 55 31.09 -2.20 3.67
C ILE A 55 29.82 -1.34 3.54
N VAL A 56 29.95 -0.02 3.58
CA VAL A 56 28.82 0.92 3.53
C VAL A 56 27.88 0.73 2.32
N PRO A 57 28.38 0.68 1.06
CA PRO A 57 27.53 0.45 -0.10
C PRO A 57 26.88 -0.93 -0.10
N LEU A 58 27.61 -1.96 0.36
CA LEU A 58 27.09 -3.33 0.45
C LEU A 58 25.90 -3.40 1.43
N VAL A 59 26.05 -2.80 2.62
CA VAL A 59 24.98 -2.75 3.62
C VAL A 59 23.77 -1.97 3.11
N THR A 60 24.01 -0.84 2.44
CA THR A 60 22.94 0.00 1.89
C THR A 60 22.18 -0.72 0.77
N LEU A 61 22.89 -1.41 -0.12
CA LEU A 61 22.28 -2.25 -1.15
C LEU A 61 21.48 -3.41 -0.55
N ALA A 62 22.04 -4.12 0.44
CA ALA A 62 21.38 -5.23 1.10
C ALA A 62 20.07 -4.78 1.78
N LEU A 63 20.09 -3.63 2.47
CA LEU A 63 18.91 -3.00 3.05
C LEU A 63 17.88 -2.61 1.99
N GLY A 64 18.31 -1.98 0.90
CA GLY A 64 17.45 -1.62 -0.23
C GLY A 64 16.74 -2.83 -0.83
N TYR A 65 17.47 -3.93 -1.07
CA TYR A 65 16.90 -5.19 -1.56
C TYR A 65 15.93 -5.83 -0.57
N ALA A 66 16.24 -5.81 0.73
CA ALA A 66 15.35 -6.32 1.76
C ALA A 66 14.01 -5.56 1.80
N VAL A 67 14.06 -4.23 1.69
CA VAL A 67 12.86 -3.38 1.61
C VAL A 67 12.08 -3.69 0.33
N ARG A 68 12.74 -3.77 -0.84
CA ARG A 68 12.08 -4.09 -2.13
C ARG A 68 11.36 -5.43 -2.08
N ARG A 69 11.96 -6.44 -1.44
CA ARG A 69 11.32 -7.76 -1.27
C ARG A 69 10.04 -7.67 -0.45
N ARG A 70 10.04 -6.88 0.64
CA ARG A 70 8.83 -6.67 1.46
C ARG A 70 7.75 -5.94 0.68
N GLU A 71 8.11 -4.89 -0.05
CA GLU A 71 7.16 -4.13 -0.87
C GLU A 71 6.50 -5.01 -1.93
N LYS A 72 7.27 -5.83 -2.66
CA LYS A 72 6.71 -6.76 -3.66
C LYS A 72 5.65 -7.68 -3.06
N ARG A 73 5.85 -8.17 -1.82
CA ARG A 73 4.86 -9.00 -1.12
C ARG A 73 3.60 -8.21 -0.77
N ILE A 74 3.74 -6.98 -0.29
CA ILE A 74 2.61 -6.08 0.03
C ILE A 74 1.80 -5.75 -1.22
N VAL A 75 2.46 -5.42 -2.33
CA VAL A 75 1.80 -5.18 -3.61
C VAL A 75 1.10 -6.44 -4.13
N ASN A 76 1.69 -7.62 -3.89
CA ASN A 76 1.06 -8.88 -4.26
C ASN A 76 -0.25 -9.13 -3.49
N ILE A 77 -0.30 -8.82 -2.19
CA ILE A 77 -1.54 -8.88 -1.39
C ILE A 77 -2.63 -8.04 -2.03
N HIS A 78 -2.31 -6.79 -2.36
CA HIS A 78 -3.26 -5.90 -3.01
C HIS A 78 -3.74 -6.47 -4.35
N ARG A 79 -2.84 -7.03 -5.18
CA ARG A 79 -3.20 -7.65 -6.46
C ARG A 79 -4.12 -8.86 -6.25
N LEU A 80 -3.82 -9.75 -5.31
CA LEU A 80 -4.62 -10.95 -5.03
C LEU A 80 -6.03 -10.59 -4.59
N VAL A 81 -6.16 -9.64 -3.66
CA VAL A 81 -7.45 -9.22 -3.13
C VAL A 81 -8.24 -8.45 -4.18
N LYS A 82 -7.59 -7.65 -5.02
CA LYS A 82 -8.25 -6.97 -6.14
C LYS A 82 -8.77 -7.96 -7.20
N GLN A 83 -8.06 -9.06 -7.45
CA GLN A 83 -8.45 -10.06 -8.45
C GLN A 83 -9.63 -10.92 -8.02
N ARG A 84 -9.67 -11.36 -6.75
CA ARG A 84 -10.71 -12.26 -6.25
C ARG A 84 -11.84 -11.54 -5.50
N GLY A 85 -11.61 -10.29 -5.12
CA GLY A 85 -12.52 -9.43 -4.35
C GLY A 85 -12.55 -9.69 -2.86
N GLU A 86 -12.59 -10.95 -2.48
CA GLU A 86 -12.55 -11.43 -1.10
C GLU A 86 -11.59 -12.61 -0.98
N LEU A 87 -10.66 -12.56 -0.03
CA LEU A 87 -9.81 -13.71 0.33
C LEU A 87 -9.92 -14.02 1.82
N PRO A 88 -10.01 -15.31 2.20
CA PRO A 88 -9.76 -15.70 3.58
C PRO A 88 -8.31 -15.38 3.98
N VAL A 89 -8.12 -14.88 5.19
CA VAL A 89 -6.81 -14.57 5.77
C VAL A 89 -5.88 -15.80 5.82
N PRO A 90 -6.34 -17.02 6.16
CA PRO A 90 -5.48 -18.21 6.14
C PRO A 90 -4.86 -18.49 4.77
N ASP A 91 -5.61 -18.25 3.70
CA ASP A 91 -5.11 -18.43 2.32
C ASP A 91 -4.10 -17.34 1.97
N LEU A 92 -4.35 -16.09 2.36
CA LEU A 92 -3.39 -14.99 2.24
C LEU A 92 -2.06 -15.31 2.94
N VAL A 93 -2.12 -15.86 4.16
CA VAL A 93 -0.94 -16.27 4.92
C VAL A 93 -0.15 -17.34 4.15
N ARG A 94 -0.82 -18.38 3.64
CA ARG A 94 -0.19 -19.46 2.85
C ARG A 94 0.43 -18.94 1.55
N MET A 95 -0.26 -18.05 0.84
CA MET A 95 0.20 -17.54 -0.46
C MET A 95 1.32 -16.50 -0.35
N THR A 96 1.37 -15.72 0.74
CA THR A 96 2.30 -14.59 0.88
C THR A 96 3.46 -14.86 1.83
N GLY A 97 3.32 -15.85 2.71
CA GLY A 97 4.26 -16.17 3.77
C GLY A 97 4.30 -15.12 4.89
N PHE A 98 3.35 -14.19 4.95
CA PHE A 98 3.18 -13.28 6.08
C PHE A 98 2.40 -13.94 7.20
N ASP A 99 2.81 -13.71 8.43
CA ASP A 99 1.95 -13.98 9.58
C ASP A 99 0.78 -12.99 9.65
N ARG A 100 -0.23 -13.27 10.49
CA ARG A 100 -1.40 -12.39 10.66
C ARG A 100 -1.02 -10.97 11.08
N ARG A 101 0.00 -10.78 11.92
CA ARG A 101 0.43 -9.43 12.39
C ARG A 101 1.05 -8.64 11.25
N GLN A 102 1.93 -9.26 10.47
CA GLN A 102 2.54 -8.70 9.27
C GLN A 102 1.49 -8.35 8.22
N LEU A 103 0.50 -9.22 8.01
CA LEU A 103 -0.60 -8.97 7.08
C LEU A 103 -1.40 -7.75 7.53
N ARG A 104 -1.72 -7.65 8.82
CA ARG A 104 -2.44 -6.50 9.39
C ARG A 104 -1.67 -5.20 9.23
N SER A 105 -0.36 -5.20 9.51
CA SER A 105 0.51 -4.04 9.28
C SER A 105 0.61 -3.66 7.80
N ALA A 106 0.68 -4.63 6.90
CA ALA A 106 0.71 -4.41 5.46
C ALA A 106 -0.60 -3.78 4.95
N VAL A 107 -1.74 -4.27 5.43
CA VAL A 107 -3.07 -3.72 5.12
C VAL A 107 -3.21 -2.29 5.64
N ALA A 108 -2.79 -2.04 6.88
CA ALA A 108 -2.80 -0.70 7.47
C ALA A 108 -1.93 0.27 6.65
N LEU A 109 -0.75 -0.16 6.19
CA LEU A 109 0.14 0.63 5.35
C LEU A 109 -0.50 0.95 3.98
N LEU A 110 -1.10 -0.04 3.32
CA LEU A 110 -1.79 0.14 2.04
C LEU A 110 -2.96 1.13 2.15
N ASN A 111 -3.70 1.08 3.27
CA ASN A 111 -4.79 2.00 3.55
C ASN A 111 -4.29 3.41 3.89
N LYS A 112 -3.22 3.53 4.67
CA LYS A 112 -2.59 4.82 5.00
C LYS A 112 -2.11 5.57 3.76
N LYS A 113 -1.66 4.84 2.74
CA LYS A 113 -1.24 5.39 1.44
C LYS A 113 -2.39 5.58 0.44
N SER A 114 -3.63 5.35 0.88
CA SER A 114 -4.86 5.42 0.05
C SER A 114 -4.80 4.62 -1.25
N VAL A 115 -4.01 3.54 -1.30
CA VAL A 115 -3.78 2.76 -2.53
C VAL A 115 -4.84 1.68 -2.75
N ALA A 116 -5.34 1.07 -1.67
CA ALA A 116 -6.09 -0.19 -1.77
C ALA A 116 -7.50 -0.19 -1.15
N GLY A 117 -7.72 0.60 -0.09
CA GLY A 117 -8.98 0.61 0.66
C GLY A 117 -9.40 -0.81 1.08
N LEU A 118 -8.57 -1.53 1.80
CA LEU A 118 -8.85 -2.91 2.21
C LEU A 118 -9.57 -2.91 3.55
N ILE A 119 -10.64 -3.68 3.67
CA ILE A 119 -11.34 -3.94 4.94
C ILE A 119 -10.95 -5.33 5.42
N TRP A 120 -10.56 -5.40 6.68
CA TRP A 120 -10.38 -6.67 7.39
C TRP A 120 -11.64 -6.97 8.18
N ASP A 121 -12.33 -8.06 7.85
CA ASP A 121 -13.48 -8.54 8.59
C ASP A 121 -13.01 -9.56 9.63
N GLU A 122 -13.08 -9.21 10.92
CA GLU A 122 -12.67 -10.11 12.00
C GLU A 122 -13.63 -11.28 12.20
N THR A 123 -14.90 -11.13 11.79
CA THR A 123 -15.91 -12.17 12.00
C THR A 123 -15.74 -13.33 11.03
N THR A 124 -15.50 -13.01 9.75
CA THR A 124 -15.28 -14.00 8.69
C THR A 124 -13.80 -14.33 8.48
N ASP A 125 -12.90 -13.65 9.20
CA ASP A 125 -11.44 -13.69 9.01
C ASP A 125 -11.04 -13.56 7.54
N SER A 126 -11.64 -12.58 6.87
CA SER A 126 -11.46 -12.33 5.43
C SER A 126 -10.99 -10.91 5.17
N LEU A 127 -10.24 -10.74 4.07
CA LEU A 127 -9.85 -9.45 3.56
C LEU A 127 -10.63 -9.13 2.29
N ARG A 128 -11.31 -7.99 2.29
CA ARG A 128 -12.14 -7.52 1.17
C ARG A 128 -11.65 -6.18 0.67
N SER A 129 -11.71 -5.94 -0.64
CA SER A 129 -11.44 -4.60 -1.18
C SER A 129 -12.67 -3.72 -1.06
N PHE A 130 -12.56 -2.55 -0.43
CA PHE A 130 -13.62 -1.52 -0.36
C PHE A 130 -14.02 -0.99 -1.74
N SER A 131 -13.12 -1.05 -2.73
CA SER A 131 -13.46 -0.75 -4.14
C SER A 131 -14.57 -1.67 -4.66
N LEU A 132 -14.69 -2.85 -4.08
CA LEU A 132 -15.81 -3.75 -4.26
C LEU A 132 -16.68 -3.55 -3.02
N GLY A 133 -17.42 -2.44 -3.00
CA GLY A 133 -18.36 -2.18 -1.91
C GLY A 133 -19.24 -3.42 -1.67
N PRO A 134 -19.89 -3.54 -0.48
CA PRO A 134 -20.89 -4.58 -0.27
C PRO A 134 -21.81 -4.56 -1.49
N ARG A 135 -21.92 -5.68 -2.23
CA ARG A 135 -22.68 -5.75 -3.50
C ARG A 135 -23.99 -4.99 -3.28
N LYS A 136 -24.07 -3.77 -3.78
CA LYS A 136 -25.29 -2.98 -3.68
C LYS A 136 -26.21 -3.61 -4.70
N THR A 137 -26.98 -4.59 -4.26
CA THR A 137 -28.13 -5.07 -5.01
C THR A 137 -29.17 -3.96 -4.90
N LEU A 138 -29.41 -3.26 -6.00
CA LEU A 138 -30.58 -2.41 -6.08
C LEU A 138 -31.71 -3.26 -6.63
N THR A 139 -32.73 -3.39 -5.80
CA THR A 139 -34.03 -3.89 -6.21
C THR A 139 -34.74 -2.77 -6.95
N HIS A 140 -34.90 -2.93 -8.26
CA HIS A 140 -35.73 -2.04 -9.06
C HIS A 140 -37.00 -2.78 -9.47
N SER A 141 -38.15 -2.18 -9.19
CA SER A 141 -39.44 -2.73 -9.62
C SER A 141 -39.78 -2.22 -11.01
N GLN A 142 -39.92 -3.13 -11.97
CA GLN A 142 -40.30 -2.82 -13.34
C GLN A 142 -41.57 -3.57 -13.72
N ARG A 143 -42.51 -2.91 -14.42
CA ARG A 143 -43.68 -3.57 -14.99
C ARG A 143 -43.32 -4.20 -16.34
N CYS A 144 -43.72 -5.46 -16.54
CA CYS A 144 -43.57 -6.15 -17.82
C CYS A 144 -44.54 -5.56 -18.85
N GLY A 145 -44.03 -5.19 -20.03
CA GLY A 145 -44.87 -4.68 -21.13
C GLY A 145 -45.82 -5.72 -21.73
N SER A 146 -45.50 -7.01 -21.61
CA SER A 146 -46.32 -8.10 -22.16
C SER A 146 -47.47 -8.53 -21.26
N CYS A 147 -47.26 -8.65 -19.94
CA CYS A 147 -48.27 -9.16 -19.01
C CYS A 147 -48.72 -8.14 -17.93
N GLY A 148 -48.08 -6.97 -17.85
CA GLY A 148 -48.39 -5.94 -16.85
C GLY A 148 -47.89 -6.23 -15.43
N ALA A 149 -47.37 -7.42 -15.14
CA ALA A 149 -46.89 -7.80 -13.81
C ALA A 149 -45.68 -6.94 -13.39
N SER A 150 -45.65 -6.51 -12.13
CA SER A 150 -44.49 -5.86 -11.52
C SER A 150 -43.48 -6.90 -11.05
N VAL A 151 -42.25 -6.84 -11.58
CA VAL A 151 -41.16 -7.73 -11.23
C VAL A 151 -40.09 -6.92 -10.51
N ASN A 152 -39.64 -7.41 -9.36
CA ASN A 152 -38.49 -6.84 -8.66
C ASN A 152 -37.22 -7.50 -9.21
N VAL A 153 -36.40 -6.71 -9.89
CA VAL A 153 -35.13 -7.17 -10.44
C VAL A 153 -34.02 -6.71 -9.52
N GLU A 154 -33.21 -7.63 -9.03
CA GLU A 154 -31.96 -7.32 -8.35
C GLU A 154 -30.86 -7.11 -9.39
N VAL A 155 -30.49 -5.85 -9.60
CA VAL A 155 -29.37 -5.50 -10.47
C VAL A 155 -28.11 -5.45 -9.61
N SER A 156 -27.14 -6.33 -9.92
CA SER A 156 -25.83 -6.36 -9.28
C SER A 156 -24.75 -5.91 -10.27
N THR A 157 -23.82 -5.06 -9.81
CA THR A 157 -22.81 -4.37 -10.63
C THR A 157 -21.81 -5.30 -11.34
N LEU A 158 -21.74 -6.58 -10.95
CA LEU A 158 -20.75 -7.54 -11.48
C LEU A 158 -21.30 -8.59 -12.45
N SER A 159 -22.62 -8.78 -12.56
CA SER A 159 -23.15 -9.82 -13.44
C SER A 159 -23.29 -9.30 -14.87
N ARG A 160 -22.64 -10.00 -15.82
CA ARG A 160 -22.92 -9.90 -17.25
C ARG A 160 -24.43 -10.01 -17.42
N ALA A 161 -25.06 -9.03 -18.08
CA ALA A 161 -26.51 -8.90 -18.18
C ALA A 161 -27.14 -10.27 -18.48
N PRO A 162 -27.77 -10.94 -17.50
CA PRO A 162 -28.52 -12.15 -17.82
C PRO A 162 -29.67 -11.76 -18.73
N GLU A 163 -30.10 -12.66 -19.61
CA GLU A 163 -31.33 -12.45 -20.37
C GLU A 163 -32.48 -12.32 -19.38
N LEU A 164 -32.86 -11.08 -19.09
CA LEU A 164 -33.89 -10.75 -18.11
C LEU A 164 -35.25 -11.01 -18.74
N ALA A 165 -35.74 -12.23 -18.55
CA ALA A 165 -37.08 -12.65 -18.90
C ALA A 165 -38.03 -12.48 -17.71
N CYS A 166 -39.29 -12.10 -17.98
CA CYS A 166 -40.30 -12.00 -16.95
C CYS A 166 -40.60 -13.40 -16.38
N PRO A 167 -40.59 -13.61 -15.06
CA PRO A 167 -40.83 -14.93 -14.47
C PRO A 167 -42.27 -15.43 -14.72
N TYR A 168 -43.20 -14.52 -15.04
CA TYR A 168 -44.61 -14.86 -15.24
C TYR A 168 -44.95 -15.20 -16.69
N CYS A 169 -44.39 -14.47 -17.66
CA CYS A 169 -44.78 -14.60 -19.07
C CYS A 169 -43.61 -14.86 -20.01
N SER A 170 -42.37 -14.97 -19.49
CA SER A 170 -41.12 -15.05 -20.26
C SER A 170 -40.85 -13.89 -21.24
N GLY A 171 -41.71 -12.85 -21.23
CA GLY A 171 -41.52 -11.67 -22.07
C GLY A 171 -40.25 -10.91 -21.71
N ALA A 172 -39.60 -10.32 -22.72
CA ALA A 172 -38.39 -9.54 -22.53
C ALA A 172 -38.66 -8.29 -21.68
N LEU A 173 -37.84 -8.06 -20.65
CA LEU A 173 -37.85 -6.79 -19.91
C LEU A 173 -37.11 -5.70 -20.72
N ASP A 174 -37.51 -4.44 -20.53
CA ASP A 174 -36.89 -3.32 -21.23
C ASP A 174 -35.46 -3.10 -20.73
N SER A 175 -34.51 -3.54 -21.55
CA SER A 175 -33.06 -3.48 -21.29
C SER A 175 -32.52 -2.05 -21.24
N ARG A 176 -33.24 -1.06 -21.81
CA ARG A 176 -32.83 0.36 -21.76
C ARG A 176 -33.01 0.95 -20.37
N ALA A 177 -34.09 0.58 -19.67
CA ALA A 177 -34.30 1.02 -18.29
C ALA A 177 -33.22 0.46 -17.35
N ILE A 178 -32.88 -0.82 -17.53
CA ILE A 178 -31.88 -1.51 -16.70
C ILE A 178 -30.47 -0.94 -16.94
N SER A 179 -30.09 -0.72 -18.20
CA SER A 179 -28.79 -0.13 -18.54
C SER A 179 -28.63 1.31 -18.05
N LYS A 180 -29.72 2.12 -18.05
CA LYS A 180 -29.72 3.44 -17.40
C LYS A 180 -29.46 3.34 -15.90
N LEU A 181 -30.18 2.46 -15.20
CA LEU A 181 -29.99 2.25 -13.76
C LEU A 181 -28.56 1.80 -13.43
N GLN A 182 -27.99 0.92 -14.26
CA GLN A 182 -26.62 0.43 -14.10
C GLN A 182 -25.59 1.56 -14.28
N ASN A 183 -25.80 2.47 -15.22
CA ASN A 183 -24.95 3.65 -15.41
C ASN A 183 -25.07 4.65 -14.25
N GLU A 184 -26.28 4.91 -13.76
CA GLU A 184 -26.49 5.77 -12.58
C GLU A 184 -25.79 5.22 -11.35
N LEU A 185 -25.84 3.90 -11.16
CA LEU A 185 -25.13 3.20 -10.11
C LEU A 185 -23.61 3.39 -10.18
N HIS A 186 -23.03 3.19 -11.36
CA HIS A 186 -21.60 3.37 -11.57
C HIS A 186 -21.17 4.83 -11.31
N LEU A 187 -21.98 5.80 -11.72
CA LEU A 187 -21.74 7.22 -11.43
C LEU A 187 -21.79 7.48 -9.93
N GLN A 188 -22.84 7.00 -9.24
CA GLN A 188 -23.03 7.23 -7.81
C GLN A 188 -21.91 6.60 -6.96
N GLU A 189 -21.43 5.41 -7.33
CA GLU A 189 -20.26 4.78 -6.71
C GLU A 189 -18.99 5.62 -6.88
N GLY A 190 -18.74 6.14 -8.09
CA GLY A 190 -17.62 7.03 -8.36
C GLY A 190 -17.63 8.30 -7.49
N TYR A 191 -18.81 8.91 -7.32
CA TYR A 191 -18.97 10.10 -6.47
C TYR A 191 -18.81 9.78 -4.97
N GLN A 192 -19.32 8.66 -4.47
CA GLN A 192 -19.19 8.31 -3.05
C GLN A 192 -17.76 7.93 -2.66
N LEU A 193 -17.02 7.26 -3.55
CA LEU A 193 -15.60 6.97 -3.35
C LEU A 193 -14.79 8.27 -3.21
N HIS A 194 -15.06 9.27 -4.04
CA HIS A 194 -14.39 10.57 -3.96
C HIS A 194 -14.80 11.41 -2.74
N ARG A 195 -16.04 11.29 -2.25
CA ARG A 195 -16.53 12.10 -1.13
C ARG A 195 -16.15 11.52 0.23
N LYS A 196 -16.08 10.19 0.38
CA LYS A 196 -15.73 9.54 1.66
C LYS A 196 -14.22 9.35 1.85
N ALA A 197 -13.43 9.29 0.78
CA ALA A 197 -11.98 9.08 0.87
C ALA A 197 -11.18 10.23 1.55
N PRO A 198 -11.56 11.52 1.48
CA PRO A 198 -10.76 12.57 2.13
C PRO A 198 -11.19 12.86 3.58
N GLN A 199 -12.47 12.74 3.93
CA GLN A 199 -12.97 13.42 5.14
C GLN A 199 -12.84 12.62 6.44
N ALA A 200 -12.80 11.29 6.40
CA ALA A 200 -12.65 10.48 7.62
C ALA A 200 -11.21 10.46 8.18
N PHE A 201 -10.22 10.91 7.39
CA PHE A 201 -8.80 10.89 7.79
C PHE A 201 -8.13 12.26 7.87
N SER A 202 -8.72 13.32 7.31
CA SER A 202 -8.02 14.62 7.16
C SER A 202 -8.36 15.68 8.22
N SER A 203 -9.22 15.39 9.21
CA SER A 203 -9.64 16.38 10.22
C SER A 203 -8.98 16.24 11.60
N ARG A 204 -8.07 15.28 11.80
CA ARG A 204 -7.20 15.32 12.98
C ARG A 204 -5.95 16.13 12.65
N PRO A 205 -5.70 17.27 13.34
CA PRO A 205 -4.47 18.01 13.15
C PRO A 205 -3.30 17.05 13.37
N ALA A 206 -2.45 16.91 12.36
CA ALA A 206 -1.26 16.10 12.48
C ALA A 206 -0.50 16.61 13.71
N PRO A 207 -0.22 15.76 14.72
CA PRO A 207 0.52 16.19 15.90
C PRO A 207 1.82 16.84 15.43
N HIS A 208 2.09 18.04 15.95
CA HIS A 208 3.18 18.94 15.57
C HIS A 208 4.57 18.36 15.88
N GLY A 209 4.92 17.22 15.30
CA GLY A 209 6.30 16.79 15.15
C GLY A 209 6.93 17.61 14.03
N LYS A 210 8.11 18.19 14.29
CA LYS A 210 8.88 18.87 13.24
C LYS A 210 9.03 17.90 12.03
N PRO A 211 8.78 18.36 10.79
CA PRO A 211 8.96 17.51 9.62
C PRO A 211 10.40 17.00 9.56
N PHE A 212 10.59 15.77 9.07
CA PHE A 212 11.91 15.17 8.92
C PHE A 212 12.80 16.07 8.06
N ASN A 213 13.88 16.62 8.64
CA ASN A 213 14.77 17.51 7.91
C ASN A 213 15.77 16.67 7.10
N TRP A 214 15.41 16.41 5.84
CA TRP A 214 16.22 15.62 4.91
C TRP A 214 17.62 16.20 4.68
N VAL A 215 17.77 17.53 4.68
CA VAL A 215 19.06 18.19 4.47
C VAL A 215 19.99 17.88 5.64
N LEU A 216 19.49 18.01 6.88
CA LEU A 216 20.26 17.68 8.06
C LEU A 216 20.64 16.20 8.11
N PHE A 217 19.72 15.30 7.75
CA PHE A 217 20.01 13.87 7.70
C PHE A 217 21.09 13.53 6.66
N LEU A 218 21.03 14.11 5.46
CA LEU A 218 22.06 13.91 4.43
C LEU A 218 23.42 14.46 4.89
N LEU A 219 23.43 15.64 5.49
CA LEU A 219 24.64 16.27 6.00
C LEU A 219 25.26 15.42 7.11
N LEU A 220 24.44 14.91 8.04
CA LEU A 220 24.87 13.94 9.04
C LEU A 220 25.35 12.64 8.40
N MET A 221 24.66 12.09 7.41
CA MET A 221 25.11 10.86 6.73
C MET A 221 26.45 11.03 6.00
N MET A 222 26.73 12.23 5.48
CA MET A 222 27.94 12.54 4.74
C MET A 222 29.14 12.81 5.65
N PHE A 223 28.95 13.59 6.73
CA PHE A 223 30.05 14.02 7.60
C PHE A 223 30.16 13.22 8.91
N ALA A 224 29.05 12.66 9.40
CA ALA A 224 28.95 12.02 10.71
C ALA A 224 27.93 10.88 10.70
N TRP A 225 28.14 9.90 9.81
CA TRP A 225 27.14 8.86 9.50
C TRP A 225 26.54 8.13 10.73
N PRO A 226 27.26 7.89 11.85
CA PRO A 226 26.64 7.28 13.03
C PRO A 226 25.58 8.19 13.65
N LEU A 227 25.81 9.51 13.68
CA LEU A 227 24.81 10.48 14.14
C LEU A 227 23.61 10.55 13.18
N GLY A 228 23.83 10.41 11.88
CA GLY A 228 22.76 10.30 10.88
C GLY A 228 21.85 9.11 11.17
N ILE A 229 22.44 7.95 11.47
CA ILE A 229 21.70 6.74 11.87
C ILE A 229 20.93 6.98 13.17
N ILE A 230 21.56 7.54 14.20
CA ILE A 230 20.90 7.84 15.49
C ILE A 230 19.71 8.80 15.28
N TYR A 231 19.89 9.82 14.44
CA TYR A 231 18.85 10.77 14.09
C TYR A 231 17.64 10.06 13.43
N ALA A 232 17.90 9.19 12.46
CA ALA A 232 16.86 8.41 11.79
C ALA A 232 16.14 7.45 12.75
N ILE A 233 16.87 6.76 13.63
CA ILE A 233 16.28 5.85 14.63
C ILE A 233 15.40 6.60 15.62
N ARG A 234 15.88 7.74 16.15
CA ARG A 234 15.09 8.57 17.07
C ARG A 234 13.80 9.04 16.42
N TYR A 235 13.89 9.53 15.18
CA TYR A 235 12.72 9.97 14.44
C TYR A 235 11.72 8.83 14.21
N ALA A 236 12.21 7.64 13.80
CA ALA A 236 11.38 6.45 13.61
C ALA A 236 10.72 5.97 14.91
N LYS A 237 11.40 6.08 16.06
CA LYS A 237 10.85 5.71 17.37
C LYS A 237 9.76 6.68 17.81
N SER A 238 9.97 7.99 17.64
CA SER A 238 8.96 9.01 17.90
C SER A 238 7.73 8.83 17.01
N ALA A 239 7.91 8.47 15.74
CA ALA A 239 6.81 8.19 14.83
C ALA A 239 5.97 6.97 15.27
N ARG A 240 6.61 5.88 15.72
CA ARG A 240 5.90 4.69 16.23
C ARG A 240 5.13 4.98 17.52
N HIS A 241 5.75 5.67 18.48
CA HIS A 241 5.08 6.02 19.73
C HIS A 241 3.82 6.87 19.48
N LEU A 242 3.88 7.75 18.48
CA LEU A 242 2.75 8.56 18.08
C LEU A 242 1.64 7.70 17.43
N GLU A 243 2.00 6.70 16.63
CA GLU A 243 1.06 5.73 16.07
C GLU A 243 0.38 4.88 17.15
N ASP A 244 1.12 4.44 18.17
CA ASP A 244 0.57 3.68 19.31
C ASP A 244 -0.44 4.52 20.11
N LEU A 245 -0.15 5.80 20.35
CA LEU A 245 -1.09 6.71 21.02
C LEU A 245 -2.36 6.93 20.19
N LEU A 246 -2.22 7.11 18.87
CA LEU A 246 -3.37 7.28 17.97
C LEU A 246 -4.22 6.01 17.85
N GLN A 247 -3.59 4.83 17.92
CA GLN A 247 -4.32 3.56 17.97
C GLN A 247 -5.07 3.39 19.30
N ARG A 248 -4.46 3.77 20.42
CA ARG A 248 -5.09 3.70 21.74
C ARG A 248 -6.35 4.57 21.83
N ASP A 249 -6.26 5.82 21.37
CA ASP A 249 -7.42 6.73 21.31
C ASP A 249 -8.55 6.20 20.41
N ARG A 250 -8.20 5.48 19.34
CA ARG A 250 -9.20 4.89 18.43
C ARG A 250 -9.99 3.78 19.10
N PHE A 251 -9.33 2.93 19.90
CA PHE A 251 -10.00 1.89 20.67
C PHE A 251 -10.94 2.45 21.74
N ASP A 252 -10.54 3.53 22.42
CA ASP A 252 -11.38 4.15 23.46
C ASP A 252 -12.62 4.86 22.88
N SER A 253 -12.55 5.37 21.64
CA SER A 253 -13.71 5.97 20.97
C SER A 253 -14.78 4.95 20.57
N HIS A 254 -14.43 3.69 20.35
CA HIS A 254 -15.38 2.64 20.00
C HIS A 254 -16.05 1.99 21.22
N ARG A 255 -15.53 2.16 22.44
CA ARG A 255 -16.17 1.66 23.67
C ARG A 255 -17.26 2.55 24.24
N ARG A 256 -17.43 3.78 23.71
CA ARG A 256 -18.42 4.75 24.21
C ARG A 256 -19.74 4.75 23.43
N PHE A 257 -19.91 3.82 22.50
CA PHE A 257 -21.14 3.59 21.74
C PHE A 257 -21.51 2.11 21.84
#